data_AF-A0A4Y3MB38-F1
#
_entry.id   AF-A0A4Y3MB38-F1
#
_cell.length_a   1.000
_cell.length_b   1.000
_cell.length_c   1.000
_cell.angle_alpha   90.00
_cell.angle_beta   90.00
_cell.angle_gamma   90.00
#
_symmetry.space_group_name_H-M   'P 1'
#
loop_
_entity.id
_entity.type
_entity.pdbx_description
1 polymer ?
#
loop_
_entity_poly.entity_id
_entity_poly.type
_entity_poly.pdbx_seq_one_letter_code
_entity_poly.pdbx_strand_id
1 'polypeptide(L)' 'MSNASTESYDEPYLETCCRSTLHRLLLCASTGRPTGLKDQPCLERLERLGLSELRDDGRFVITQDGLKRHREEIGPVD' A
#
# COMPACT_ATOMS: atom_id res chain seq x y z
N MET A 1 -17.68 4.68 -24.37
CA MET A 1 -17.84 3.79 -23.19
C MET A 1 -16.62 4.01 -22.30
N SER A 2 -16.67 5.06 -21.47
CA SER A 2 -15.62 5.35 -20.50
C SER A 2 -16.09 4.73 -19.19
N ASN A 3 -15.57 3.55 -18.85
CA ASN A 3 -15.79 3.00 -17.51
C ASN A 3 -14.95 3.83 -16.55
N ALA A 4 -15.53 4.92 -16.06
CA ALA A 4 -15.15 5.47 -14.78
C ALA A 4 -15.41 4.36 -13.75
N SER A 5 -14.35 3.69 -13.31
CA SER A 5 -14.39 2.91 -12.08
C SER A 5 -14.80 3.89 -11.00
N THR A 6 -16.03 3.75 -10.52
CA THR A 6 -16.61 4.55 -9.44
C THR A 6 -15.61 4.68 -8.31
N GLU A 7 -15.01 5.86 -8.22
CA GLU A 7 -14.26 6.29 -7.05
C GLU A 7 -15.22 6.23 -5.86
N SER A 8 -14.87 5.42 -4.86
CA SER A 8 -15.52 5.46 -3.55
C SER A 8 -15.09 6.78 -2.90
N TYR A 9 -16.00 7.74 -2.87
CA TYR A 9 -15.75 9.16 -2.61
C TYR A 9 -15.43 9.53 -1.15
N ASP A 10 -15.12 8.57 -0.28
CA ASP A 10 -14.79 8.79 1.14
C ASP A 10 -14.07 7.55 1.68
N GLU A 11 -12.77 7.38 1.44
CA GLU A 11 -12.03 6.28 2.08
C GLU A 11 -11.16 6.77 3.23
N PRO A 12 -11.76 6.97 4.42
CA PRO A 12 -10.97 7.19 5.63
C PRO A 12 -10.15 5.95 5.99
N TYR A 13 -10.57 4.75 5.58
CA TYR A 13 -9.96 3.48 5.95
C TYR A 13 -9.51 2.65 4.75
N LEU A 14 -8.41 1.92 4.89
CA LEU A 14 -8.00 0.92 3.91
C LEU A 14 -8.91 -0.30 3.99
N GLU A 15 -9.28 -0.84 2.83
CA GLU A 15 -9.86 -2.17 2.74
C GLU A 15 -8.91 -3.23 3.34
N THR A 16 -9.45 -4.35 3.83
CA THR A 16 -8.69 -5.43 4.47
C THR A 16 -7.52 -5.94 3.62
N CYS A 17 -7.69 -6.00 2.29
CA CYS A 17 -6.65 -6.40 1.35
C CYS A 17 -5.49 -5.39 1.31
N CYS A 18 -5.79 -4.09 1.35
CA CYS A 18 -4.80 -3.02 1.36
C CYS A 18 -4.07 -2.96 2.70
N ARG A 19 -4.76 -3.17 3.83
CA ARG A 19 -4.10 -3.32 5.15
C ARG A 19 -3.11 -4.49 5.16
N SER A 20 -3.51 -5.64 4.61
CA SER A 20 -2.64 -6.82 4.51
C SER A 20 -1.40 -6.54 3.64
N THR A 21 -1.56 -5.80 2.55
CA THR A 21 -0.45 -5.38 1.68
C THR A 21 0.47 -4.36 2.36
N LEU A 22 -0.08 -3.39 3.09
CA LEU A 22 0.69 -2.41 3.86
C LEU A 22 1.53 -3.11 4.95
N HIS A 23 0.96 -4.08 5.66
CA HIS A 23 1.72 -4.90 6.61
C HIS A 23 2.83 -5.70 5.92
N ARG A 24 2.59 -6.26 4.73
CA ARG A 24 3.65 -6.95 3.97
C ARG A 24 4.77 -6.01 3.55
N LEU A 25 4.47 -4.76 3.18
CA LEU A 25 5.51 -3.76 2.87
C LEU A 25 6.38 -3.45 4.08
N LEU A 26 5.75 -3.29 5.26
CA LEU A 26 6.48 -3.13 6.52
C LEU A 26 7.46 -4.29 6.77
N LEU A 27 7.01 -5.54 6.61
CA LEU A 27 7.86 -6.73 6.80
C LEU A 27 8.99 -6.83 5.78
N CYS A 28 8.81 -6.31 4.57
CA CYS A 28 9.87 -6.27 3.55
C CYS A 28 10.95 -5.21 3.83
N ALA A 29 10.65 -4.20 4.66
CA ALA A 29 11.54 -3.10 4.99
C ALA A 29 12.26 -2.52 3.74
N SER A 30 13.56 -2.23 3.84
CA SER A 30 14.37 -1.71 2.73
C SER A 30 14.60 -2.71 1.59
N THR A 31 14.33 -4.01 1.78
CA THR A 31 14.45 -5.00 0.70
C THR A 31 13.41 -4.73 -0.37
N GLY A 32 12.22 -4.28 0.03
CA GLY A 32 11.13 -3.94 -0.86
C GLY A 32 10.40 -5.16 -1.45
N ARG A 33 9.12 -4.96 -1.76
CA ARG A 33 8.21 -5.97 -2.29
C ARG A 33 8.19 -5.89 -3.83
N PRO A 34 8.48 -6.99 -4.56
CA PRO A 34 8.56 -6.94 -6.02
C PRO A 34 7.19 -6.74 -6.67
N THR A 35 7.21 -6.19 -7.88
CA THR A 35 6.05 -6.12 -8.78
C THR A 35 5.59 -7.50 -9.26
N GLY A 36 4.38 -7.58 -9.80
CA GLY A 36 3.84 -8.79 -10.44
C GLY A 36 3.32 -9.86 -9.47
N LEU A 37 3.22 -9.53 -8.18
CA LEU A 37 2.60 -10.40 -7.18
C LEU A 37 1.07 -10.27 -7.19
N LYS A 38 0.39 -11.22 -6.54
CA LYS A 38 -1.09 -11.25 -6.46
C LYS A 38 -1.70 -9.98 -5.86
N ASP A 39 -0.95 -9.26 -5.03
CA ASP A 39 -1.37 -8.02 -4.40
C ASP A 39 -0.92 -6.76 -5.15
N GLN A 40 -0.47 -6.88 -6.40
CA GLN A 40 -0.12 -5.75 -7.28
C GLN A 40 -1.19 -4.64 -7.30
N PRO A 41 -2.51 -4.92 -7.43
CA PRO A 41 -3.51 -3.86 -7.42
C PRO A 41 -3.55 -3.08 -6.10
N CYS A 42 -3.24 -3.74 -4.97
CA CYS A 42 -3.14 -3.08 -3.66
C CYS A 42 -1.86 -2.24 -3.57
N LEU A 43 -0.73 -2.71 -4.12
CA LEU A 43 0.52 -1.96 -4.14
C LEU A 43 0.37 -0.64 -4.90
N GLU A 44 -0.21 -0.69 -6.10
CA GLU A 44 -0.48 0.50 -6.91
C GLU A 44 -1.48 1.44 -6.24
N ARG A 45 -2.46 0.89 -5.50
CA ARG A 45 -3.41 1.73 -4.74
C ARG A 45 -2.72 2.42 -3.56
N LEU A 46 -1.89 1.71 -2.81
CA LEU A 46 -1.12 2.28 -1.70
C LEU A 46 -0.13 3.34 -2.20
N GLU A 47 0.46 3.14 -3.38
CA GLU A 47 1.32 4.12 -4.04
C GLU A 47 0.55 5.38 -4.42
N ARG A 48 -0.63 5.25 -5.05
CA ARG A 48 -1.51 6.41 -5.34
C ARG A 48 -1.92 7.18 -4.08
N LEU A 49 -1.98 6.52 -2.93
CA LEU A 49 -2.27 7.12 -1.62
C LEU A 49 -1.01 7.68 -0.92
N GLY A 50 0.18 7.56 -1.51
CA GLY A 50 1.45 7.99 -0.90
C GLY A 50 1.92 7.11 0.26
N LEU A 51 1.31 5.94 0.47
CA LEU A 51 1.63 5.00 1.56
C LEU A 51 2.75 4.03 1.20
N SER A 52 3.05 3.92 -0.09
CA SER A 52 4.20 3.18 -0.62
C SER A 52 4.82 3.91 -1.79
N GLU A 53 6.04 3.55 -2.15
CA GLU A 53 6.78 4.10 -3.28
C GLU A 53 7.36 2.95 -4.12
N LEU A 54 7.16 2.99 -5.44
CA LEU A 54 7.87 2.10 -6.37
C LEU A 54 9.25 2.68 -6.68
N ARG A 55 10.30 1.94 -6.32
CA ARG A 55 11.68 2.30 -6.63
C ARG A 55 12.07 1.90 -8.05
N ASP A 56 13.16 2.48 -8.54
CA ASP A 56 13.76 2.19 -9.85
C ASP A 56 14.13 0.70 -10.06
N ASP A 57 14.35 -0.07 -8.99
CA ASP A 57 14.62 -1.51 -9.05
C ASP A 57 13.36 -2.38 -9.15
N GLY A 58 12.19 -1.77 -9.34
CA GLY A 58 10.91 -2.47 -9.51
C GLY A 58 10.35 -3.03 -8.20
N ARG A 59 10.72 -2.45 -7.05
CA ARG A 59 10.25 -2.87 -5.73
C ARG A 59 9.56 -1.75 -4.99
N PHE A 60 8.42 -2.08 -4.38
CA PHE A 60 7.68 -1.20 -3.50
C PHE A 60 8.29 -1.17 -2.10
N VAL A 61 8.42 0.01 -1.52
CA VAL A 61 8.79 0.22 -0.12
C VAL A 61 7.70 1.01 0.61
N ILE A 62 7.58 0.82 1.91
CA ILE A 62 6.65 1.61 2.74
C ILE A 62 7.21 3.02 2.94
N THR A 63 6.36 4.05 2.82
CA THR A 63 6.74 5.45 3.10
C THR A 63 6.57 5.78 4.57
N GLN A 64 6.97 6.99 4.98
CA GLN A 64 6.69 7.49 6.34
C GLN A 64 5.18 7.60 6.61
N ASP A 65 4.40 8.05 5.62
CA ASP A 65 2.94 8.10 5.73
C ASP A 65 2.34 6.69 5.79
N GLY A 66 2.91 5.74 5.04
CA GLY A 66 2.59 4.32 5.15
C GLY A 66 2.82 3.76 6.55
N LEU A 67 3.94 4.10 7.19
CA LEU A 67 4.24 3.71 8.57
C LEU A 67 3.25 4.31 9.57
N LYS A 68 2.88 5.59 9.39
CA LYS A 68 1.87 6.25 10.22
C LYS A 68 0.51 5.56 10.07
N ARG A 69 0.07 5.34 8.84
CA ARG A 69 -1.18 4.66 8.52
C ARG A 69 -1.21 3.22 9.04
N HIS A 70 -0.08 2.51 8.96
CA HIS A 70 0.06 1.15 9.50
C HIS A 70 -0.20 1.12 11.01
N ARG A 71 0.37 2.06 11.78
CA ARG A 71 0.11 2.16 13.22
C ARG A 71 -1.35 2.47 13.55
N GLU A 72 -2.00 3.32 12.75
CA GLU A 72 -3.40 3.71 12.96
C GLU A 72 -4.39 2.58 12.67
N GLU A 73 -4.13 1.77 11.63
CA GLU A 73 -5.09 0.78 11.15
C GLU A 73 -4.77 -0.68 11.48
N ILE A 74 -3.53 -1.00 11.86
CA ILE A 74 -3.08 -2.38 12.10
C ILE A 74 -2.50 -2.52 13.51
N GLY A 75 -1.59 -1.62 13.89
CA GLY A 75 -0.99 -1.60 15.23
C GLY A 75 0.51 -1.32 15.19
N PRO A 76 1.14 -1.11 16.36
CA PRO A 76 2.56 -0.85 16.45
C PRO A 76 3.38 -2.14 16.21
N VAL A 77 4.68 -1.98 16.00
CA VAL A 77 5.61 -3.05 15.57
C VAL A 77 6.76 -3.28 16.58
N ASP A 78 6.62 -2.71 17.77
CA ASP A 78 7.55 -2.77 18.90
C ASP A 78 7.63 -4.15 19.57
#